data_AF-A0A8J6MDQ2-F1
#
_entry.id   AF-A0A8J6MDQ2-F1
#
_cell.length_a   1.000
_cell.length_b   1.000
_cell.length_c   1.000
_cell.angle_alpha   90.00
_cell.angle_beta   90.00
_cell.angle_gamma   90.00
#
_symmetry.space_group_name_H-M   'P 1'
#
loop_
_entity.id
_entity.type
_entity.pdbx_description
1 polymer ?
#
loop_
_entity_poly.entity_id
_entity_poly.type
_entity_poly.pdbx_seq_one_letter_code
_entity_poly.pdbx_strand_id
1 'polypeptide(L)'
;MNIQWYPGHMTKTRRQIEADLKNVDMVAEIIDARIPVASRNPDIDAIVGSKPRLIVLNRADQADPAGNRAWRAWFQDRGYTVLETDAKTGAGVSQFSITIKEALKDQIARWREKGQVGRIVRVMVVGIPNVGKSTFINKVAKRKSAKAGDKPGVTRGKQWVAVDAGLDLLDTPGILWPKFEDERIGLNLAFTGAVKDEVMDAETLACHLMETLAERYPDALQERYKLELPPVSGQLEGLAYGYDLLERAARKRGFLISGGEPDTERMAKILLDEFRGGKLGRFTLELPESV
;
A
#
# COMPACT_ATOMS: atom_id res chain seq x y z
N MET A 1 -17.55 -0.37 12.62
CA MET A 1 -17.01 1.02 12.73
C MET A 1 -17.62 1.96 11.67
N ASN A 2 -17.98 3.22 11.97
CA ASN A 2 -18.48 4.19 10.95
C ASN A 2 -17.47 5.34 10.76
N ILE A 3 -16.52 5.17 9.85
CA ILE A 3 -15.46 6.14 9.63
C ILE A 3 -15.80 7.02 8.41
N GLN A 4 -16.00 8.31 8.65
CA GLN A 4 -16.25 9.30 7.59
C GLN A 4 -14.93 9.79 6.99
N TRP A 5 -14.62 9.29 5.79
CA TRP A 5 -13.41 9.69 5.05
C TRP A 5 -13.65 10.93 4.17
N TYR A 6 -12.99 12.03 4.54
CA TYR A 6 -12.80 13.32 3.85
C TYR A 6 -13.61 13.59 2.55
N PRO A 7 -14.90 13.98 2.63
CA PRO A 7 -15.79 14.09 1.47
C PRO A 7 -15.45 15.23 0.49
N GLY A 8 -14.91 16.35 0.99
CA GLY A 8 -14.77 17.58 0.19
C GLY A 8 -13.64 17.57 -0.86
N HIS A 9 -12.59 16.77 -0.65
CA HIS A 9 -11.41 16.75 -1.54
C HIS A 9 -11.49 15.72 -2.67
N MET A 10 -12.39 14.73 -2.56
CA MET A 10 -12.48 13.61 -3.49
C MET A 10 -12.89 14.02 -4.90
N THR A 11 -13.99 14.77 -5.03
CA THR A 11 -14.54 15.17 -6.34
C THR A 11 -13.54 16.00 -7.14
N LYS A 12 -12.76 16.84 -6.46
CA LYS A 12 -11.69 17.63 -7.10
C LYS A 12 -10.57 16.74 -7.61
N THR A 13 -10.09 15.81 -6.79
CA THR A 13 -9.01 14.88 -7.19
C THR A 13 -9.44 13.97 -8.33
N ARG A 14 -10.66 13.42 -8.28
CA ARG A 14 -11.24 12.61 -9.36
C ARG A 14 -11.30 13.38 -10.68
N ARG A 15 -11.92 14.57 -10.69
CA ARG A 15 -11.98 15.44 -11.88
C ARG A 15 -10.59 15.80 -12.42
N GLN A 16 -9.62 16.00 -11.54
CA GLN A 16 -8.25 16.31 -11.93
C GLN A 16 -7.62 15.13 -12.69
N ILE A 17 -7.78 13.92 -12.16
CA ILE A 17 -7.25 12.69 -12.77
C ILE A 17 -7.93 12.40 -14.10
N GLU A 18 -9.26 12.48 -14.16
CA GLU A 18 -10.03 12.34 -15.41
C GLU A 18 -9.56 13.34 -16.48
N ALA A 19 -9.32 14.61 -16.09
CA ALA A 19 -8.80 15.63 -16.98
C ALA A 19 -7.34 15.38 -17.43
N ASP A 20 -6.56 14.66 -16.64
CA ASP A 20 -5.16 14.34 -16.92
C ASP A 20 -4.96 13.04 -17.70
N LEU A 21 -5.93 12.11 -17.64
CA LEU A 21 -5.91 10.87 -18.41
C LEU A 21 -5.79 11.07 -19.92
N LYS A 22 -6.29 12.19 -20.45
CA LYS A 22 -6.14 12.53 -21.87
C LYS A 22 -4.71 12.90 -22.27
N ASN A 23 -3.85 13.21 -21.30
CA ASN A 23 -2.47 13.66 -21.50
C ASN A 23 -1.43 12.55 -21.33
N VAL A 24 -1.86 11.35 -20.92
CA VAL A 24 -0.98 10.19 -20.68
C VAL A 24 -1.33 9.01 -21.58
N ASP A 25 -0.34 8.17 -21.85
CA ASP A 25 -0.48 6.95 -22.64
C ASP A 25 -0.80 5.73 -21.76
N MET A 26 -0.42 5.76 -20.47
CA MET A 26 -0.61 4.67 -19.51
C MET A 26 -0.80 5.19 -18.07
N VAL A 27 -1.38 4.37 -17.20
CA VAL A 27 -1.48 4.61 -15.75
C VAL A 27 -0.64 3.59 -14.99
N ALA A 28 0.18 4.06 -14.04
CA ALA A 28 0.84 3.23 -13.04
C ALA A 28 0.09 3.33 -11.71
N GLU A 29 -0.64 2.28 -11.35
CA GLU A 29 -1.41 2.18 -10.10
C GLU A 29 -0.51 1.57 -9.01
N ILE A 30 -0.08 2.40 -8.06
CA ILE A 30 0.76 1.97 -6.94
C ILE A 30 -0.14 1.48 -5.81
N ILE A 31 0.07 0.23 -5.39
CA ILE A 31 -0.68 -0.44 -4.32
C ILE A 31 0.28 -1.05 -3.30
N ASP A 32 -0.20 -1.34 -2.09
CA ASP A 32 0.59 -1.98 -1.05
C ASP A 32 0.46 -3.50 -1.19
N ALA A 33 1.57 -4.18 -1.43
CA ALA A 33 1.62 -5.63 -1.67
C ALA A 33 1.11 -6.47 -0.47
N ARG A 34 1.05 -5.87 0.73
CA ARG A 34 0.52 -6.52 1.92
C ARG A 34 -1.01 -6.57 1.93
N ILE A 35 -1.67 -5.65 1.23
CA ILE A 35 -3.14 -5.51 1.16
C ILE A 35 -3.59 -5.10 -0.27
N PRO A 36 -3.41 -5.96 -1.29
CA PRO A 36 -3.59 -5.55 -2.70
C PRO A 36 -5.02 -5.19 -3.11
N VAL A 37 -6.03 -5.55 -2.31
CA VAL A 37 -7.43 -5.16 -2.47
C VAL A 37 -7.71 -3.89 -1.69
N ALA A 38 -7.47 -3.89 -0.37
CA ALA A 38 -7.78 -2.74 0.47
C ALA A 38 -6.92 -1.52 0.17
N SER A 39 -5.80 -1.64 -0.57
CA SER A 39 -5.02 -0.48 -1.01
C SER A 39 -5.39 0.07 -2.40
N ARG A 40 -6.39 -0.52 -3.07
CA ARG A 40 -6.90 -0.06 -4.36
C ARG A 40 -8.14 0.80 -4.18
N ASN A 41 -8.16 1.96 -4.84
CA ASN A 41 -9.36 2.78 -4.82
C ASN A 41 -10.51 2.06 -5.58
N PRO A 42 -11.70 1.89 -5.01
CA PRO A 42 -12.77 1.11 -5.62
C PRO A 42 -13.30 1.73 -6.93
N ASP A 43 -13.17 3.05 -7.09
CA ASP A 43 -13.58 3.76 -8.30
C ASP A 43 -12.50 3.75 -9.40
N ILE A 44 -11.31 3.17 -9.14
CA ILE A 44 -10.15 3.33 -10.03
C ILE A 44 -10.42 2.82 -11.45
N ASP A 45 -11.19 1.74 -11.58
CA ASP A 45 -11.53 1.17 -12.87
C ASP A 45 -12.48 2.07 -13.66
N ALA A 46 -13.46 2.68 -12.99
CA ALA A 46 -14.34 3.66 -13.60
C ALA A 46 -13.60 4.96 -13.99
N ILE A 47 -12.62 5.38 -13.18
CA ILE A 47 -11.82 6.59 -13.44
C ILE A 47 -10.87 6.38 -14.62
N VAL A 48 -10.10 5.29 -14.61
CA VAL A 48 -9.03 5.04 -15.61
C VAL A 48 -9.59 4.49 -16.93
N GLY A 49 -10.73 3.80 -16.88
CA GLY A 49 -11.36 3.20 -18.06
C GLY A 49 -10.43 2.21 -18.76
N SER A 50 -10.40 2.27 -20.09
CA SER A 50 -9.61 1.36 -20.95
C SER A 50 -8.15 1.78 -21.13
N LYS A 51 -7.65 2.79 -20.39
CA LYS A 51 -6.25 3.20 -20.49
C LYS A 51 -5.36 2.02 -20.05
N PRO A 52 -4.29 1.67 -20.80
CA PRO A 52 -3.34 0.65 -20.36
C PRO A 52 -2.85 0.91 -18.93
N ARG A 53 -2.73 -0.15 -18.13
CA ARG A 53 -2.44 -0.03 -16.71
C ARG A 53 -1.34 -0.98 -16.25
N LEU A 54 -0.42 -0.43 -15.48
CA LEU A 54 0.63 -1.13 -14.76
C LEU A 54 0.26 -1.12 -13.28
N ILE A 55 0.07 -2.29 -12.69
CA ILE A 55 -0.06 -2.46 -11.26
C ILE A 55 1.34 -2.54 -10.66
N VAL A 56 1.67 -1.60 -9.78
CA VAL A 56 2.92 -1.62 -9.02
C VAL A 56 2.63 -2.12 -7.61
N LEU A 57 2.98 -3.38 -7.36
CA LEU A 57 2.95 -4.00 -6.03
C LEU A 57 4.13 -3.47 -5.22
N ASN A 58 3.95 -2.34 -4.55
CA ASN A 58 4.99 -1.72 -3.74
C ASN A 58 5.06 -2.31 -2.33
N ARG A 59 6.21 -2.15 -1.65
CA ARG A 59 6.53 -2.79 -0.37
C ARG A 59 6.53 -4.33 -0.45
N ALA A 60 6.91 -4.86 -1.62
CA ALA A 60 6.98 -6.30 -1.86
C ALA A 60 7.99 -7.00 -0.91
N ASP A 61 8.97 -6.26 -0.38
CA ASP A 61 9.92 -6.72 0.63
C ASP A 61 9.29 -6.97 2.02
N GLN A 62 8.13 -6.37 2.29
CA GLN A 62 7.35 -6.52 3.52
C GLN A 62 6.16 -7.47 3.36
N ALA A 63 5.89 -7.93 2.15
CA ALA A 63 4.79 -8.82 1.81
C ALA A 63 5.26 -10.27 1.68
N ASP A 64 4.37 -11.22 1.95
CA ASP A 64 4.67 -12.65 1.82
C ASP A 64 5.07 -12.94 0.35
N PRO A 65 6.24 -13.56 0.08
CA PRO A 65 6.63 -13.94 -1.27
C PRO A 65 5.60 -14.82 -2.02
N ALA A 66 4.88 -15.70 -1.32
CA ALA A 66 3.80 -16.50 -1.90
C ALA A 66 2.60 -15.61 -2.25
N GLY A 67 2.23 -14.69 -1.35
CA GLY A 67 1.19 -13.68 -1.60
C GLY A 67 1.51 -12.81 -2.82
N ASN A 68 2.75 -12.31 -2.94
CA ASN A 68 3.21 -11.54 -4.10
C ASN A 68 3.03 -12.32 -5.41
N ARG A 69 3.43 -13.60 -5.43
CA ARG A 69 3.26 -14.47 -6.61
C ARG A 69 1.79 -14.66 -6.97
N ALA A 70 0.94 -14.94 -5.99
CA ALA A 70 -0.49 -15.16 -6.19
C ALA A 70 -1.17 -13.91 -6.75
N TRP A 71 -0.91 -12.75 -6.16
CA TRP A 71 -1.46 -11.48 -6.64
C TRP A 71 -0.95 -11.08 -8.01
N ARG A 72 0.35 -11.28 -8.29
CA ARG A 72 0.92 -11.06 -9.61
C ARG A 72 0.16 -11.87 -10.67
N ALA A 73 -0.03 -13.16 -10.44
CA ALA A 73 -0.77 -14.03 -11.36
C ALA A 73 -2.23 -13.54 -11.54
N TRP A 74 -2.92 -13.25 -10.44
CA TRP A 74 -4.32 -12.80 -10.48
C TRP A 74 -4.54 -11.52 -11.30
N PHE A 75 -3.61 -10.55 -11.20
CA PHE A 75 -3.65 -9.32 -12.00
C PHE A 75 -3.28 -9.59 -13.47
N GLN A 76 -2.30 -10.46 -13.73
CA GLN A 76 -1.89 -10.82 -15.08
C GLN A 76 -3.01 -11.54 -15.84
N ASP A 77 -3.74 -12.44 -15.18
CA ASP A 77 -4.89 -13.14 -15.76
C ASP A 77 -6.04 -12.19 -16.15
N ARG A 78 -6.06 -10.99 -15.56
CA ARG A 78 -7.00 -9.90 -15.90
C ARG A 78 -6.44 -8.91 -16.92
N GLY A 79 -5.29 -9.21 -17.52
CA GLY A 79 -4.68 -8.42 -18.58
C GLY A 79 -3.87 -7.22 -18.07
N TYR A 80 -3.61 -7.12 -16.77
CA TYR A 80 -2.75 -6.06 -16.25
C TYR A 80 -1.28 -6.41 -16.40
N THR A 81 -0.45 -5.40 -16.69
CA THR A 81 0.99 -5.52 -16.46
C THR A 81 1.27 -5.35 -14.97
N VAL A 82 2.18 -6.13 -14.40
CA VAL A 82 2.49 -6.09 -12.96
C VAL A 82 3.99 -5.91 -12.73
N LEU A 83 4.33 -5.05 -11.77
CA LEU A 83 5.70 -4.82 -11.31
C LEU A 83 5.75 -4.85 -9.78
N GLU A 84 6.56 -5.74 -9.21
CA GLU A 84 6.86 -5.73 -7.78
C GLU A 84 8.02 -4.79 -7.48
N THR A 85 7.88 -3.98 -6.43
CA THR A 85 8.89 -2.99 -6.06
C THR A 85 9.06 -2.86 -4.56
N ASP A 86 10.27 -2.51 -4.16
CA ASP A 86 10.55 -1.83 -2.91
C ASP A 86 11.06 -0.43 -3.26
N ALA A 87 10.17 0.56 -3.17
CA ALA A 87 10.52 1.95 -3.46
C ALA A 87 11.58 2.53 -2.50
N LYS A 88 11.71 1.98 -1.28
CA LYS A 88 12.66 2.45 -0.26
C LYS A 88 14.09 2.08 -0.66
N THR A 89 14.35 0.80 -0.95
CA THR A 89 15.70 0.36 -1.39
C THR A 89 15.92 0.63 -2.88
N GLY A 90 14.88 0.54 -3.70
CA GLY A 90 14.91 0.65 -5.15
C GLY A 90 14.88 -0.68 -5.88
N ALA A 91 14.72 -1.80 -5.17
CA ALA A 91 14.54 -3.10 -5.80
C ALA A 91 13.30 -3.11 -6.72
N GLY A 92 13.43 -3.68 -7.91
CA GLY A 92 12.39 -3.70 -8.95
C GLY A 92 12.16 -2.38 -9.68
N VAL A 93 12.45 -1.23 -9.06
CA VAL A 93 12.17 0.10 -9.61
C VAL A 93 12.88 0.36 -10.95
N SER A 94 14.10 -0.16 -11.13
CA SER A 94 14.84 0.00 -12.39
C SER A 94 14.17 -0.67 -13.58
N GLN A 95 13.27 -1.64 -13.36
CA GLN A 95 12.54 -2.32 -14.43
C GLN A 95 11.35 -1.49 -14.93
N PHE A 96 10.95 -0.44 -14.22
CA PHE A 96 9.75 0.34 -14.53
C PHE A 96 9.69 0.85 -15.98
N SER A 97 10.75 1.50 -16.45
CA SER A 97 10.82 2.00 -17.83
C SER A 97 10.76 0.88 -18.87
N ILE A 98 11.38 -0.27 -18.56
CA ILE A 98 11.44 -1.43 -19.45
C ILE A 98 10.03 -2.05 -19.54
N THR A 99 9.41 -2.29 -18.39
CA THR A 99 8.05 -2.84 -18.29
C THR A 99 7.02 -1.98 -19.01
N ILE A 100 7.08 -0.64 -18.91
CA ILE A 100 6.18 0.26 -19.62
C ILE A 100 6.39 0.20 -21.13
N LYS A 101 7.63 0.24 -21.60
CA LYS A 101 7.95 0.20 -23.04
C LYS A 101 7.52 -1.12 -23.66
N GLU A 102 7.65 -2.23 -22.92
CA GLU A 102 7.15 -3.54 -23.36
C GLU A 102 5.61 -3.57 -23.39
N ALA A 103 4.95 -3.08 -22.33
CA ALA A 103 3.48 -3.05 -22.27
C ALA A 103 2.84 -2.18 -23.37
N LEU A 104 3.55 -1.15 -23.84
CA LEU A 104 3.09 -0.24 -24.90
C LEU A 104 3.74 -0.52 -26.26
N LYS A 105 4.43 -1.64 -26.46
CA LYS A 105 5.25 -1.90 -27.66
C LYS A 105 4.50 -1.69 -28.97
N ASP A 106 3.26 -2.18 -29.05
CA ASP A 106 2.43 -2.08 -30.26
C ASP A 106 1.98 -0.63 -30.50
N GLN A 107 1.70 0.11 -29.42
CA GLN A 107 1.36 1.52 -29.52
C GLN A 107 2.55 2.36 -29.97
N ILE A 108 3.74 2.07 -29.44
CA ILE A 108 4.99 2.70 -29.83
C ILE A 108 5.33 2.40 -31.29
N ALA A 109 5.14 1.15 -31.75
CA ALA A 109 5.34 0.77 -33.14
C ALA A 109 4.42 1.57 -34.09
N ARG A 110 3.11 1.65 -33.77
CA ARG A 110 2.15 2.46 -34.54
C ARG A 110 2.52 3.95 -34.61
N TRP A 111 3.09 4.52 -33.55
CA TRP A 111 3.59 5.90 -33.59
C TRP A 111 4.78 6.06 -34.53
N ARG A 112 5.71 5.09 -34.53
CA ARG A 112 6.86 5.09 -35.44
C ARG A 112 6.44 5.00 -36.91
N GLU A 113 5.47 4.14 -37.24
CA GLU A 113 4.88 4.04 -38.58
C GLU A 113 4.28 5.37 -39.05
N LYS A 114 3.72 6.16 -38.12
CA LYS A 114 3.19 7.51 -38.37
C LYS A 114 4.26 8.61 -38.36
N GLY A 115 5.54 8.25 -38.36
CA GLY A 115 6.68 9.19 -38.35
C GLY A 115 6.98 9.84 -36.99
N GLN A 116 6.30 9.44 -35.91
CA GLN A 116 6.51 9.97 -34.55
C GLN A 116 7.64 9.23 -33.82
N VAL A 117 8.80 9.12 -34.47
CA VAL A 117 9.97 8.45 -33.91
C VAL A 117 10.48 9.21 -32.69
N GLY A 118 10.73 8.50 -31.58
CA GLY A 118 11.22 9.11 -30.34
C GLY A 118 10.17 9.86 -29.52
N ARG A 119 8.87 9.73 -29.84
CA ARG A 119 7.78 10.27 -29.00
C ARG A 119 7.92 9.77 -27.55
N ILE A 120 7.93 10.72 -26.61
CA ILE A 120 8.02 10.44 -25.17
C ILE A 120 6.73 9.74 -24.72
N VAL A 121 6.88 8.62 -24.00
CA VAL A 121 5.79 7.93 -23.32
C VAL A 121 5.46 8.69 -22.03
N ARG A 122 4.18 9.03 -21.85
CA ARG A 122 3.70 9.74 -20.66
C ARG A 122 2.90 8.81 -19.78
N VAL A 123 3.28 8.67 -18.51
CA VAL A 123 2.59 7.79 -17.56
C VAL A 123 2.14 8.57 -16.33
N MET A 124 0.89 8.38 -15.93
CA MET A 124 0.35 8.96 -14.69
C MET A 124 0.53 7.99 -13.54
N VAL A 125 1.07 8.45 -12.41
CA VAL A 125 1.13 7.64 -11.18
C VAL A 125 -0.11 7.91 -10.34
N VAL A 126 -0.83 6.88 -9.95
CA VAL A 126 -2.03 6.94 -9.11
C VAL A 126 -1.93 5.97 -7.94
N GLY A 127 -2.80 6.14 -6.94
CA GLY A 127 -2.86 5.29 -5.76
C GLY A 127 -3.26 6.07 -4.51
N ILE A 128 -3.68 5.36 -3.47
CA ILE A 128 -4.20 5.94 -2.23
C ILE A 128 -3.07 6.63 -1.43
N PRO A 129 -3.35 7.44 -0.40
CA PRO A 129 -2.30 7.99 0.46
C PRO A 129 -1.36 6.91 1.04
N ASN A 130 -0.13 7.29 1.33
CA ASN A 130 0.89 6.47 2.02
C ASN A 130 1.33 5.14 1.36
N VAL A 131 0.78 4.68 0.24
CA VAL A 131 1.28 3.47 -0.49
C VAL A 131 2.70 3.61 -1.06
N GLY A 132 3.32 4.79 -0.94
CA GLY A 132 4.70 5.03 -1.34
C GLY A 132 4.88 5.67 -2.72
N LYS A 133 3.84 6.30 -3.29
CA LYS A 133 3.90 6.98 -4.61
C LYS A 133 5.07 7.95 -4.75
N SER A 134 5.24 8.88 -3.81
CA SER A 134 6.31 9.89 -3.90
C SER A 134 7.70 9.27 -3.76
N THR A 135 7.87 8.28 -2.88
CA THR A 135 9.11 7.51 -2.75
C THR A 135 9.43 6.77 -4.05
N PHE A 136 8.42 6.16 -4.67
CA PHE A 136 8.53 5.47 -5.95
C PHE A 136 8.93 6.44 -7.07
N ILE A 137 8.21 7.54 -7.25
CA ILE A 137 8.50 8.58 -8.26
C ILE A 137 9.94 9.09 -8.10
N ASN A 138 10.36 9.39 -6.88
CA ASN A 138 11.72 9.85 -6.59
C ASN A 138 12.78 8.85 -7.02
N LYS A 139 12.56 7.57 -6.70
CA LYS A 139 13.50 6.50 -7.01
C LYS A 139 13.57 6.27 -8.53
N VAL A 140 12.42 6.24 -9.21
CA VAL A 140 12.33 6.10 -10.68
C VAL A 140 13.03 7.27 -11.38
N ALA A 141 12.76 8.50 -10.94
CA ALA A 141 13.32 9.72 -11.53
C ALA A 141 14.82 9.92 -11.25
N LYS A 142 15.44 9.05 -10.43
CA LYS A 142 16.84 9.16 -9.96
C LYS A 142 17.18 10.54 -9.37
N ARG A 143 16.17 11.28 -8.90
CA ARG A 143 16.33 12.59 -8.28
C ARG A 143 16.65 12.41 -6.80
N LYS A 144 17.72 13.03 -6.32
CA LYS A 144 17.92 13.25 -4.87
C LYS A 144 16.84 14.25 -4.43
N SER A 145 15.75 13.76 -3.82
CA SER A 145 14.67 14.55 -3.19
C SER A 145 13.72 15.30 -4.14
N ALA A 146 12.57 14.72 -4.47
CA ALA A 146 11.32 15.44 -4.18
C ALA A 146 11.03 15.24 -2.69
N LYS A 147 10.83 16.31 -1.94
CA LYS A 147 10.52 16.23 -0.51
C LYS A 147 9.30 15.34 -0.32
N ALA A 148 9.49 14.12 0.18
CA ALA A 148 8.42 13.29 0.73
C ALA A 148 7.94 14.01 2.00
N GLY A 149 7.01 14.95 1.83
CA GLY A 149 6.34 15.59 2.94
C GLY A 149 5.14 14.73 3.31
N ASP A 150 5.18 14.11 4.49
CA ASP A 150 4.07 13.37 5.11
C ASP A 150 2.88 14.27 5.51
N LYS A 151 2.57 15.31 4.72
CA LYS A 151 1.39 16.17 4.91
C LYS A 151 0.39 15.92 3.78
N PRO A 152 -0.78 15.31 4.08
CA PRO A 152 -1.88 15.20 3.13
C PRO A 152 -2.24 16.59 2.57
N GLY A 153 -2.29 16.73 1.25
CA GLY A 153 -2.84 17.92 0.59
C GLY A 153 -1.86 18.95 0.02
N VAL A 154 -0.54 18.70 -0.02
CA VAL A 154 0.44 19.65 -0.60
C VAL A 154 1.24 19.03 -1.74
N THR A 155 0.65 18.91 -2.92
CA THR A 155 1.38 18.76 -4.21
C THR A 155 1.42 20.13 -4.90
N ARG A 156 2.63 20.68 -5.11
CA ARG A 156 2.83 21.96 -5.82
C ARG A 156 2.60 21.77 -7.33
N GLY A 157 1.36 21.92 -7.79
CA GLY A 157 1.01 21.98 -9.22
C GLY A 157 1.30 20.71 -10.04
N LYS A 158 0.81 20.65 -11.28
CA LYS A 158 1.10 19.53 -12.20
C LYS A 158 2.58 19.56 -12.56
N GLN A 159 3.33 18.51 -12.22
CA GLN A 159 4.75 18.42 -12.56
C GLN A 159 5.03 17.14 -13.34
N TRP A 160 5.48 17.31 -14.58
CA TRP A 160 6.11 16.22 -15.32
C TRP A 160 7.50 15.97 -14.76
N VAL A 161 7.79 14.72 -14.48
CA VAL A 161 9.06 14.24 -13.95
C VAL A 161 9.68 13.32 -14.99
N ALA A 162 10.71 13.80 -15.67
CA ALA A 162 11.48 12.99 -16.61
C ALA A 162 12.15 11.82 -15.86
N VAL A 163 11.95 10.61 -16.40
CA VAL A 163 12.54 9.37 -15.88
C VAL A 163 13.76 8.98 -16.70
N ASP A 164 13.57 8.91 -18.02
CA ASP A 164 14.61 8.71 -19.01
C ASP A 164 14.24 9.40 -20.33
N ALA A 165 15.11 9.31 -21.34
CA ALA A 165 14.93 10.01 -22.62
C ALA A 165 13.61 9.68 -23.35
N GLY A 166 12.94 8.58 -23.01
CA GLY A 166 11.68 8.17 -23.65
C GLY A 166 10.48 8.10 -22.70
N LEU A 167 10.59 8.57 -21.45
CA LEU A 167 9.52 8.42 -20.46
C LEU A 167 9.42 9.58 -19.47
N ASP A 168 8.22 10.14 -19.36
CA ASP A 168 7.84 11.16 -18.38
C ASP A 168 6.74 10.65 -17.45
N LEU A 169 6.85 10.99 -16.17
CA LEU A 169 5.83 10.74 -15.15
C LEU A 169 5.03 11.99 -14.81
N LEU A 170 3.71 11.86 -14.77
CA LEU A 170 2.84 12.85 -14.15
C LEU A 170 2.58 12.44 -12.70
N ASP A 171 3.09 13.23 -11.75
CA ASP A 171 2.77 13.06 -10.33
C ASP A 171 1.37 13.60 -10.06
N THR A 172 0.53 12.77 -9.42
CA THR A 172 -0.82 13.15 -9.01
C THR A 172 -0.97 13.04 -7.50
N PRO A 173 -1.73 13.96 -6.86
CA PRO A 173 -2.12 13.77 -5.47
C PRO A 173 -2.82 12.42 -5.30
N GLY A 174 -2.63 11.77 -4.15
CA GLY A 174 -3.26 10.48 -3.86
C GLY A 174 -4.77 10.51 -4.05
N ILE A 175 -5.31 9.45 -4.65
CA ILE A 175 -6.76 9.29 -4.82
C ILE A 175 -7.34 8.90 -3.48
N LEU A 176 -8.23 9.73 -2.97
CA LEU A 176 -8.90 9.48 -1.69
C LEU A 176 -10.05 8.49 -1.88
N TRP A 177 -10.28 7.71 -0.84
CA TRP A 177 -11.32 6.68 -0.76
C TRP A 177 -12.72 7.30 -0.64
N PRO A 178 -13.75 6.73 -1.29
CA PRO A 178 -15.13 6.91 -0.85
C PRO A 178 -15.35 6.25 0.53
N LYS A 179 -16.52 6.47 1.13
CA LYS A 179 -16.94 5.68 2.29
C LYS A 179 -16.90 4.20 1.92
N PHE A 180 -16.26 3.40 2.76
CA PHE A 180 -16.31 1.95 2.68
C PHE A 180 -17.03 1.42 3.91
N GLU A 181 -17.85 0.40 3.72
CA GLU A 181 -18.65 -0.22 4.79
C GLU A 181 -17.94 -1.45 5.37
N ASP A 182 -16.96 -2.01 4.64
CA ASP A 182 -16.21 -3.19 5.05
C ASP A 182 -15.16 -2.86 6.12
N GLU A 183 -15.39 -3.37 7.33
CA GLU A 183 -14.52 -3.21 8.49
C GLU A 183 -13.12 -3.83 8.27
N ARG A 184 -13.03 -4.93 7.51
CA ARG A 184 -11.75 -5.57 7.19
C ARG A 184 -10.86 -4.68 6.34
N ILE A 185 -11.44 -4.00 5.34
CA ILE A 185 -10.71 -3.01 4.52
C ILE A 185 -10.18 -1.88 5.41
N GLY A 186 -11.01 -1.39 6.35
CA GLY A 186 -10.62 -0.37 7.31
C GLY A 186 -9.44 -0.79 8.20
N LEU A 187 -9.51 -1.99 8.78
CA LEU A 187 -8.46 -2.56 9.60
C LEU A 187 -7.15 -2.73 8.80
N ASN A 188 -7.22 -3.29 7.59
CA ASN A 188 -6.06 -3.48 6.72
C ASN A 188 -5.36 -2.16 6.37
N LEU A 189 -6.14 -1.14 6.03
CA LEU A 189 -5.63 0.22 5.79
C LEU A 189 -4.98 0.82 7.06
N ALA A 190 -5.56 0.57 8.24
CA ALA A 190 -5.03 1.06 9.50
C ALA A 190 -3.75 0.33 9.93
N PHE A 191 -3.68 -1.01 9.84
CA PHE A 191 -2.47 -1.80 10.12
C PHE A 191 -1.28 -1.30 9.32
N THR A 192 -1.51 -1.03 8.03
CA THR A 192 -0.45 -0.62 7.09
C THR A 192 -0.06 0.86 7.17
N GLY A 193 -0.81 1.67 7.92
CA GLY A 193 -0.60 3.11 8.06
C GLY A 193 -1.06 3.92 6.84
N ALA A 194 -1.93 3.35 6.00
CA ALA A 194 -2.59 4.07 4.90
C ALA A 194 -3.55 5.15 5.42
N VAL A 195 -4.03 4.94 6.65
CA VAL A 195 -4.90 5.80 7.43
C VAL A 195 -4.11 6.41 8.59
N LYS A 196 -4.42 7.65 8.97
CA LYS A 196 -3.86 8.29 10.17
C LYS A 196 -4.35 7.60 11.43
N ASP A 197 -3.45 7.42 12.38
CA ASP A 197 -3.67 6.77 13.69
C ASP A 197 -4.68 7.53 14.59
N GLU A 198 -5.12 8.74 14.21
CA GLU A 198 -6.12 9.52 14.96
C GLU A 198 -7.55 8.98 14.84
N VAL A 199 -7.80 8.03 13.95
CA VAL A 199 -9.14 7.51 13.65
C VAL A 199 -9.54 6.32 14.51
N MET A 200 -8.58 5.57 15.03
CA MET A 200 -8.80 4.43 15.91
C MET A 200 -7.72 4.40 16.98
N ASP A 201 -8.13 4.07 18.20
CA ASP A 201 -7.21 3.86 19.31
C ASP A 201 -6.13 2.83 18.94
N ALA A 202 -4.86 3.16 19.23
CA ALA A 202 -3.72 2.37 18.80
C ALA A 202 -3.66 1.00 19.50
N GLU A 203 -4.13 0.93 20.75
CA GLU A 203 -4.21 -0.32 21.51
C GLU A 203 -5.27 -1.25 20.89
N THR A 204 -6.45 -0.72 20.58
CA THR A 204 -7.53 -1.46 19.90
C THR A 204 -7.06 -1.99 18.54
N LEU A 205 -6.40 -1.15 17.74
CA LEU A 205 -5.81 -1.56 16.46
C LEU A 205 -4.75 -2.65 16.67
N ALA A 206 -3.90 -2.53 17.68
CA ALA A 206 -2.88 -3.52 17.99
C ALA A 206 -3.49 -4.86 18.44
N CYS A 207 -4.60 -4.86 19.18
CA CYS A 207 -5.32 -6.07 19.56
C CYS A 207 -5.84 -6.82 18.32
N HIS A 208 -6.49 -6.12 17.39
CA HIS A 208 -6.93 -6.73 16.13
C HIS A 208 -5.75 -7.26 15.30
N LEU A 209 -4.61 -6.56 15.31
CA LEU A 209 -3.41 -7.04 14.63
C LEU A 209 -2.84 -8.30 15.30
N MET A 210 -2.78 -8.35 16.63
CA MET A 210 -2.35 -9.53 17.39
C MET A 210 -3.23 -10.73 17.06
N GLU A 211 -4.54 -10.57 17.09
CA GLU A 211 -5.51 -11.61 16.72
C GLU A 211 -5.26 -12.11 15.28
N THR A 212 -5.19 -11.19 14.31
CA THR A 212 -4.96 -11.52 12.90
C THR A 212 -3.65 -12.28 12.70
N LEU A 213 -2.58 -11.86 13.38
CA LEU A 213 -1.27 -12.51 13.27
C LEU A 213 -1.23 -13.85 14.01
N ALA A 214 -1.91 -14.00 15.13
CA ALA A 214 -1.96 -15.28 15.84
C ALA A 214 -2.71 -16.33 15.01
N GLU A 215 -3.79 -15.94 14.32
CA GLU A 215 -4.54 -16.85 13.46
C GLU A 215 -3.74 -17.26 12.21
N ARG A 216 -3.07 -16.29 11.56
CA ARG A 216 -2.53 -16.49 10.20
C ARG A 216 -1.03 -16.62 10.12
N TYR A 217 -0.31 -16.05 11.08
CA TYR A 217 1.16 -16.02 11.14
C TYR A 217 1.66 -16.26 12.58
N PRO A 218 1.21 -17.34 13.25
CA PRO A 218 1.51 -17.58 14.66
C PRO A 218 3.01 -17.58 14.95
N ASP A 219 3.80 -18.18 14.07
CA ASP A 219 5.26 -18.26 14.17
C ASP A 219 5.92 -16.89 14.31
N ALA A 220 5.39 -15.85 13.64
CA ALA A 220 5.95 -14.50 13.72
C ALA A 220 5.85 -13.92 15.14
N LEU A 221 4.73 -14.15 15.82
CA LEU A 221 4.52 -13.71 17.20
C LEU A 221 5.36 -14.54 18.19
N GLN A 222 5.36 -15.86 17.99
CA GLN A 222 6.14 -16.79 18.82
C GLN A 222 7.64 -16.50 18.71
N GLU A 223 8.18 -16.27 17.52
CA GLU A 223 9.59 -16.01 17.31
C GLU A 223 10.00 -14.62 17.80
N ARG A 224 9.25 -13.56 17.44
CA ARG A 224 9.61 -12.17 17.75
C ARG A 224 9.42 -11.83 19.21
N TYR A 225 8.34 -12.29 19.81
CA TYR A 225 7.94 -11.90 21.17
C TYR A 225 8.07 -13.04 22.18
N LYS A 226 8.45 -14.26 21.75
CA LYS A 226 8.56 -15.44 22.63
C LYS A 226 7.26 -15.72 23.36
N LEU A 227 6.16 -15.54 22.63
CA LEU A 227 4.80 -15.76 23.11
C LEU A 227 4.41 -17.22 22.99
N GLU A 228 3.68 -17.69 24.00
CA GLU A 228 2.84 -18.87 23.88
C GLU A 228 1.45 -18.38 23.46
N LEU A 229 0.87 -19.00 22.44
CA LEU A 229 -0.45 -18.64 21.93
C LEU A 229 -1.49 -19.56 22.58
N PRO A 230 -2.31 -19.05 23.53
CA PRO A 230 -3.36 -19.86 24.12
C PRO A 230 -4.41 -20.22 23.07
N PRO A 231 -5.14 -21.33 23.24
CA PRO A 231 -6.28 -21.63 22.38
C PRO A 231 -7.37 -20.57 22.58
N VAL A 232 -8.02 -20.20 21.47
CA VAL A 232 -9.24 -19.37 21.50
C VAL A 232 -10.34 -20.16 22.22
N SER A 233 -11.05 -19.50 23.14
CA SER A 233 -12.13 -20.12 23.93
C SER A 233 -13.14 -19.06 24.34
N GLY A 234 -14.39 -19.43 24.67
CA GLY A 234 -15.54 -18.52 24.84
C GLY A 234 -15.31 -17.15 25.51
N GLN A 235 -14.41 -17.04 26.49
CA GLN A 235 -14.09 -15.79 27.19
C GLN A 235 -12.88 -15.03 26.63
N LEU A 236 -12.12 -15.68 25.75
CA LEU A 236 -10.87 -15.22 25.14
C LEU A 236 -10.96 -15.41 23.61
N GLU A 237 -11.77 -14.58 22.98
CA GLU A 237 -12.01 -14.52 21.53
C GLU A 237 -11.97 -13.06 21.05
N GLY A 238 -11.77 -12.85 19.75
CA GLY A 238 -11.83 -11.50 19.19
C GLY A 238 -10.79 -10.56 19.81
N LEU A 239 -11.26 -9.34 20.12
CA LEU A 239 -10.46 -8.29 20.74
C LEU A 239 -9.86 -8.72 22.10
N ALA A 240 -10.56 -9.54 22.89
CA ALA A 240 -10.07 -10.00 24.19
C ALA A 240 -8.86 -10.92 24.04
N TYR A 241 -8.85 -11.77 23.00
CA TYR A 241 -7.69 -12.59 22.65
C TYR A 241 -6.50 -11.73 22.23
N GLY A 242 -6.75 -10.73 21.37
CA GLY A 242 -5.73 -9.77 20.96
C GLY A 242 -5.11 -9.00 22.13
N TYR A 243 -5.92 -8.61 23.11
CA TYR A 243 -5.48 -7.90 24.30
C TYR A 243 -4.60 -8.77 25.21
N ASP A 244 -5.00 -10.02 25.48
CA ASP A 244 -4.17 -10.96 26.27
C ASP A 244 -2.80 -11.19 25.61
N LEU A 245 -2.76 -11.34 24.28
CA LEU A 245 -1.48 -11.45 23.56
C LEU A 245 -0.63 -10.18 23.69
N LEU A 246 -1.26 -8.99 23.67
CA LEU A 246 -0.57 -7.72 23.83
C LEU A 246 0.01 -7.56 25.24
N GLU A 247 -0.72 -7.94 26.28
CA GLU A 247 -0.23 -7.95 27.67
C GLU A 247 0.94 -8.91 27.84
N ARG A 248 0.84 -10.14 27.31
CA ARG A 248 1.93 -11.11 27.33
C ARG A 248 3.17 -10.56 26.63
N ALA A 249 3.00 -9.88 25.49
CA ALA A 249 4.10 -9.30 24.74
C ALA A 249 4.77 -8.17 25.53
N ALA A 250 3.98 -7.30 26.16
CA ALA A 250 4.46 -6.23 27.02
C ALA A 250 5.29 -6.78 28.19
N ARG A 251 4.79 -7.82 28.88
CA ARG A 251 5.53 -8.50 29.96
C ARG A 251 6.84 -9.12 29.47
N LYS A 252 6.83 -9.82 28.33
CA LYS A 252 8.05 -10.41 27.73
C LYS A 252 9.09 -9.36 27.33
N ARG A 253 8.65 -8.17 26.92
CA ARG A 253 9.53 -7.02 26.61
C ARG A 253 9.95 -6.23 27.84
N GLY A 254 9.41 -6.52 29.02
CA GLY A 254 9.65 -5.75 30.25
C GLY A 254 9.03 -4.36 30.22
N PHE A 255 8.00 -4.15 29.39
CA PHE A 255 7.25 -2.89 29.37
C PHE A 255 6.24 -2.93 30.50
N LEU A 256 6.65 -2.42 31.65
CA LEU A 256 5.85 -2.36 32.87
C LEU A 256 5.73 -0.91 33.35
N ILE A 257 4.56 -0.56 33.88
CA ILE A 257 4.32 0.69 34.60
C ILE A 257 4.41 0.49 36.12
N SER A 258 4.19 1.56 36.88
CA SER A 258 4.16 1.50 38.35
C SER A 258 3.17 0.44 38.84
N GLY A 259 3.58 -0.38 39.81
CA GLY A 259 2.79 -1.51 40.31
C GLY A 259 3.05 -2.83 39.58
N GLY A 260 3.87 -2.85 38.52
CA GLY A 260 4.20 -4.07 37.78
C GLY A 260 3.16 -4.47 36.73
N GLU A 261 2.22 -3.57 36.43
CA GLU A 261 1.24 -3.76 35.37
C GLU A 261 1.86 -3.58 33.98
N PRO A 262 1.40 -4.30 32.94
CA PRO A 262 1.95 -4.18 31.58
C PRO A 262 1.61 -2.83 30.95
N ASP A 263 2.58 -2.24 30.27
CA ASP A 263 2.40 -1.03 29.44
C ASP A 263 1.96 -1.45 28.03
N THR A 264 0.66 -1.74 27.88
CA THR A 264 0.03 -2.18 26.63
C THR A 264 -0.01 -1.09 25.57
N GLU A 265 -0.19 0.18 25.95
CA GLU A 265 -0.11 1.32 25.02
C GLU A 265 1.26 1.43 24.34
N ARG A 266 2.34 1.28 25.11
CA ARG A 266 3.70 1.26 24.56
C ARG A 266 3.90 0.03 23.67
N MET A 267 3.42 -1.13 24.10
CA MET A 267 3.53 -2.35 23.31
C MET A 267 2.77 -2.25 21.99
N ALA A 268 1.57 -1.64 21.99
CA ALA A 268 0.77 -1.40 20.80
C ALA A 268 1.53 -0.57 19.75
N LYS A 269 2.13 0.54 20.17
CA LYS A 269 2.97 1.39 19.30
C LYS A 269 4.14 0.61 18.72
N ILE A 270 4.84 -0.17 19.55
CA ILE A 270 5.96 -1.02 19.10
C ILE A 270 5.51 -2.10 18.12
N LEU A 271 4.38 -2.77 18.37
CA LEU A 271 3.83 -3.78 17.47
C LEU A 271 3.54 -3.18 16.09
N LEU A 272 2.81 -2.07 16.05
CA LEU A 272 2.45 -1.39 14.80
C LEU A 272 3.68 -0.91 14.04
N ASP A 273 4.66 -0.32 14.73
CA ASP A 273 5.92 0.10 14.11
C ASP A 273 6.76 -1.07 13.59
N GLU A 274 6.82 -2.18 14.34
CA GLU A 274 7.54 -3.39 13.91
C GLU A 274 6.85 -4.07 12.71
N PHE A 275 5.52 -4.11 12.68
CA PHE A 275 4.73 -4.58 11.54
C PHE A 275 4.92 -3.69 10.31
N ARG A 276 4.71 -2.37 10.45
CA ARG A 276 4.86 -1.38 9.37
C ARG A 276 6.30 -1.30 8.86
N GLY A 277 7.28 -1.56 9.72
CA GLY A 277 8.70 -1.60 9.40
C GLY A 277 9.19 -2.92 8.80
N GLY A 278 8.36 -3.97 8.72
CA GLY A 278 8.76 -5.30 8.27
C GLY A 278 9.71 -6.03 9.22
N LYS A 279 9.78 -5.61 10.49
CA LYS A 279 10.64 -6.22 11.53
C LYS A 279 10.03 -7.47 12.15
N LEU A 280 8.71 -7.57 12.12
CA LEU A 280 7.96 -8.70 12.66
C LEU A 280 7.94 -9.90 11.68
N GLY A 281 8.17 -9.64 10.40
CA GLY A 281 8.09 -10.63 9.33
C GLY A 281 7.57 -10.01 8.04
N ARG A 282 7.18 -10.86 7.10
CA ARG A 282 6.58 -10.48 5.82
C ARG A 282 5.15 -10.99 5.77
N PHE A 283 4.20 -10.11 5.49
CA PHE A 283 2.78 -10.42 5.66
C PHE A 283 1.97 -9.97 4.46
N THR A 284 1.11 -10.85 3.98
CA THR A 284 0.07 -10.50 3.01
C THR A 284 -1.30 -10.81 3.63
N LEU A 285 -2.04 -9.77 3.99
CA LEU A 285 -3.29 -9.86 4.74
C LEU A 285 -4.51 -10.18 3.88
N GLU A 286 -4.34 -10.27 2.57
CA GLU A 286 -5.40 -10.54 1.60
C GLU A 286 -4.90 -11.55 0.58
N LEU A 287 -5.71 -12.54 0.26
CA LEU A 287 -5.37 -13.55 -0.74
C LEU A 287 -6.38 -13.47 -1.91
N PRO A 288 -5.95 -13.74 -3.15
CA PRO A 288 -6.81 -13.63 -4.31
C PRO A 288 -8.09 -14.48 -4.27
N GLU A 289 -8.08 -15.59 -3.53
CA GLU A 289 -9.23 -16.48 -3.32
C GLU A 289 -10.37 -15.83 -2.54
N SER A 290 -10.10 -14.70 -1.87
CA SER A 290 -11.08 -13.95 -1.09
C SER A 290 -11.71 -12.77 -1.85
N VAL A 291 -11.50 -12.67 -3.16
CA VAL A 291 -11.99 -11.59 -4.05
C VAL A 291 -12.95 -12.09 -5.11
#